data_AF-A0ABD5VHH7-F1
#
_entry.id   AF-A0ABD5VHH7-F1
#
_cell.length_a   1.000
_cell.length_b   1.000
_cell.length_c   1.000
_cell.angle_alpha   90.00
_cell.angle_beta   90.00
_cell.angle_gamma   90.00
#
_symmetry.space_group_name_H-M   'P 1'
#
loop_
_entity.id
_entity.type
_entity.pdbx_description
1 polymer ?
#
loop_
_entity_poly.entity_id
_entity_poly.type
_entity_poly.pdbx_seq_one_letter_code
_entity_poly.pdbx_strand_id
1 'polypeptide(L)'
;MSDLLKGLVESAARGAAEEVADEVNAADRAYADRNRMALAWAVDRHRMGCDAGYYDDDTETEYPVVWVVLPTGQVSWHITPDLRDELEASRLHEQEPVGGYDGHDRDLKNQRIVRHALDDKPDRLSSPAVPR
;
A
#
# COMPACT_ATOMS: atom_id res chain seq x y z
N MET A 1 8.12 -52.70 -5.36
CA MET A 1 7.28 -51.49 -5.24
C MET A 1 8.13 -50.35 -5.75
N SER A 2 8.04 -50.18 -7.07
CA SER A 2 9.18 -49.96 -7.97
C SER A 2 9.36 -48.47 -8.29
N ASP A 3 10.54 -48.07 -8.76
CA ASP A 3 11.00 -46.70 -9.02
C ASP A 3 10.01 -45.81 -9.81
N LEU A 4 9.06 -46.42 -10.53
CA LEU A 4 7.88 -45.77 -11.10
C LEU A 4 7.06 -44.95 -10.08
N LEU A 5 6.84 -45.48 -8.87
CA LEU A 5 6.13 -44.78 -7.80
C LEU A 5 6.94 -43.60 -7.26
N LYS A 6 8.27 -43.71 -7.19
CA LYS A 6 9.15 -42.61 -6.77
C LYS A 6 9.17 -41.48 -7.80
N GLY A 7 9.34 -41.82 -9.09
CA GLY A 7 9.33 -40.83 -10.17
C GLY A 7 8.01 -40.06 -10.29
N LEU A 8 6.88 -40.73 -10.03
CA LEU A 8 5.57 -40.07 -10.01
C LEU A 8 5.45 -39.07 -8.85
N VAL A 9 5.93 -39.43 -7.65
CA VAL A 9 5.91 -38.55 -6.48
C VAL A 9 6.83 -37.35 -6.67
N GLU A 10 8.04 -37.55 -7.22
CA GLU A 10 8.98 -36.45 -7.48
C GLU A 10 8.46 -35.47 -8.55
N SER A 11 7.80 -35.99 -9.59
CA SER A 11 7.16 -35.15 -10.61
C SER A 11 6.01 -34.33 -10.03
N ALA A 12 5.19 -34.92 -9.17
CA ALA A 12 4.09 -34.21 -8.51
C ALA A 12 4.60 -33.13 -7.54
N ALA A 13 5.65 -33.44 -6.77
CA ALA A 13 6.29 -32.47 -5.88
C ALA A 13 6.90 -31.28 -6.64
N ARG A 14 7.51 -31.53 -7.81
CA ARG A 14 8.03 -30.47 -8.67
C ARG A 14 6.93 -29.57 -9.22
N GLY A 15 5.83 -30.16 -9.72
CA GLY A 15 4.69 -29.39 -10.21
C GLY A 15 4.06 -28.51 -9.14
N ALA A 16 3.89 -29.03 -7.92
CA ALA A 16 3.40 -28.25 -6.79
C ALA A 16 4.37 -27.12 -6.39
N ALA A 17 5.67 -27.36 -6.43
CA ALA A 17 6.67 -26.33 -6.13
C ALA A 17 6.68 -25.20 -7.18
N GLU A 18 6.48 -25.54 -8.46
CA GLU A 18 6.38 -24.57 -9.56
C GLU A 18 5.10 -23.72 -9.44
N GLU A 19 3.95 -24.36 -9.16
CA GLU A 19 2.68 -23.65 -8.92
C GLU A 19 2.77 -22.67 -7.75
N VAL A 20 3.34 -23.11 -6.62
CA VAL A 20 3.56 -22.24 -5.45
C VAL A 20 4.51 -21.09 -5.78
N ALA A 21 5.57 -21.34 -6.55
CA ALA A 21 6.50 -20.29 -6.97
C ALA A 21 5.83 -19.25 -7.88
N ASP A 22 4.96 -19.70 -8.79
CA ASP A 22 4.19 -18.81 -9.66
C ASP A 22 3.18 -17.96 -8.87
N GLU A 23 2.52 -18.52 -7.87
CA GLU A 23 1.62 -17.79 -6.96
C GLU A 23 2.37 -16.74 -6.13
N VAL A 24 3.52 -17.10 -5.55
CA VAL A 24 4.39 -16.16 -4.83
C VAL A 24 4.84 -15.03 -5.75
N ASN A 25 5.29 -15.34 -6.96
CA ASN A 25 5.66 -14.35 -7.97
C ASN A 25 4.49 -13.44 -8.38
N ALA A 26 3.27 -13.96 -8.41
CA ALA A 26 2.07 -13.16 -8.70
C ALA A 26 1.73 -12.23 -7.54
N ALA A 27 1.82 -12.72 -6.30
CA ALA A 27 1.64 -11.91 -5.10
C ALA A 27 2.68 -10.79 -5.05
N ASP A 28 3.97 -11.10 -5.18
CA ASP A 28 5.06 -10.13 -5.12
C ASP A 28 4.89 -9.01 -6.15
N ARG A 29 4.48 -9.35 -7.39
CA ARG A 29 4.15 -8.35 -8.43
C ARG A 29 2.97 -7.47 -8.02
N ALA A 30 1.91 -8.04 -7.47
CA ALA A 30 0.78 -7.26 -6.97
C ALA A 30 1.17 -6.33 -5.80
N TYR A 31 2.07 -6.77 -4.93
CA TYR A 31 2.65 -5.94 -3.87
C TYR A 31 3.46 -4.77 -4.45
N ALA A 32 4.30 -5.03 -5.45
CA ALA A 32 5.13 -4.03 -6.11
C ALA A 32 4.30 -2.91 -6.78
N ASP A 33 3.24 -3.27 -7.51
CA ASP A 33 2.34 -2.30 -8.15
C ASP A 33 1.55 -1.50 -7.11
N ARG A 34 0.99 -2.19 -6.11
CA ARG A 34 0.27 -1.56 -4.99
C ARG A 34 1.17 -0.59 -4.23
N ASN A 35 2.42 -0.94 -3.99
CA ASN A 35 3.35 -0.09 -3.25
C ASN A 35 3.69 1.19 -4.01
N ARG A 36 3.92 1.11 -5.33
CA ARG A 36 4.10 2.29 -6.17
C ARG A 36 2.85 3.18 -6.18
N MET A 37 1.67 2.58 -6.26
CA MET A 37 0.40 3.34 -6.14
C MET A 37 0.24 4.01 -4.78
N ALA A 38 0.52 3.30 -3.69
CA ALA A 38 0.40 3.83 -2.33
C ALA A 38 1.34 5.02 -2.13
N LEU A 39 2.60 4.90 -2.56
CA LEU A 39 3.58 6.00 -2.50
C LEU A 39 3.13 7.19 -3.34
N ALA A 40 2.77 6.97 -4.61
CA ALA A 40 2.33 8.05 -5.50
C ALA A 40 1.10 8.78 -4.95
N TRP A 41 0.15 8.04 -4.38
CA TRP A 41 -1.05 8.60 -3.78
C TRP A 41 -0.75 9.39 -2.50
N ALA A 42 0.13 8.89 -1.62
CA ALA A 42 0.55 9.63 -0.44
C ALA A 42 1.24 10.95 -0.81
N VAL A 43 2.13 10.95 -1.81
CA VAL A 43 2.75 12.16 -2.35
C VAL A 43 1.72 13.15 -2.89
N ASP A 44 0.71 12.66 -3.62
CA ASP A 44 -0.36 13.51 -4.13
C ASP A 44 -1.20 14.13 -2.98
N ARG A 45 -1.58 13.34 -1.98
CA ARG A 45 -2.30 13.83 -0.79
C ARG A 45 -1.48 14.86 -0.01
N HIS A 46 -0.18 14.61 0.16
CA HIS A 46 0.75 15.56 0.77
C HIS A 46 0.78 16.90 0.02
N ARG A 47 0.85 16.86 -1.32
CA ARG A 47 0.78 18.06 -2.18
C ARG A 47 -0.56 18.79 -2.07
N MET A 48 -1.64 18.09 -1.73
CA MET A 48 -2.96 18.67 -1.45
C MET A 48 -3.12 19.17 -0.01
N GLY A 49 -2.09 19.06 0.83
CA GLY A 49 -2.09 19.57 2.20
C GLY A 49 -2.56 18.58 3.26
N CYS A 50 -2.74 17.29 2.92
CA CYS A 50 -2.91 16.26 3.93
C CYS A 50 -1.60 16.03 4.68
N ASP A 51 -1.70 15.68 5.97
CA ASP A 51 -0.55 15.18 6.72
C ASP A 51 -0.21 13.77 6.22
N ALA A 52 1.04 13.57 5.83
CA ALA A 52 1.50 12.34 5.21
C ALA A 52 3.01 12.21 5.37
N GLY A 53 3.46 10.98 5.53
CA GLY A 53 4.85 10.68 5.83
C GLY A 53 5.21 9.24 5.57
N TYR A 54 6.45 8.91 5.90
CA TYR A 54 6.92 7.55 6.03
C TYR A 54 7.83 7.42 7.25
N TYR A 55 7.95 6.21 7.76
CA TYR A 55 8.91 5.86 8.82
C TYR A 55 9.33 4.41 8.65
N ASP A 56 10.47 4.05 9.23
CA ASP A 56 10.91 2.67 9.32
C ASP A 56 10.17 1.97 10.46
N ASP A 57 9.50 0.87 10.13
CA ASP A 57 8.80 0.04 11.12
C ASP A 57 9.84 -0.86 11.80
N ASP A 58 10.18 -0.54 13.06
CA ASP A 58 11.14 -1.28 13.89
C ASP A 58 10.63 -2.69 14.32
N THR A 59 9.50 -3.16 13.78
CA THR A 59 8.97 -4.51 14.01
C THR A 59 9.56 -5.57 13.07
N GLU A 60 9.20 -6.84 13.28
CA GLU A 60 9.77 -8.01 12.59
C GLU A 60 9.72 -7.98 11.06
N THR A 61 8.89 -7.12 10.45
CA THR A 61 8.78 -7.05 8.99
C THR A 61 9.84 -6.16 8.32
N GLU A 62 10.49 -5.27 9.06
CA GLU A 62 11.51 -4.30 8.57
C GLU A 62 11.07 -3.45 7.34
N TYR A 63 9.78 -3.42 7.01
CA TYR A 63 9.28 -2.72 5.84
C TYR A 63 8.88 -1.30 6.22
N PRO A 64 9.41 -0.26 5.54
CA PRO A 64 8.99 1.11 5.79
C PRO A 64 7.49 1.27 5.59
N VAL A 65 6.87 2.10 6.42
CA VAL A 65 5.43 2.37 6.37
C VAL A 65 5.20 3.75 5.78
N VAL A 66 4.43 3.83 4.70
CA VAL A 66 3.86 5.09 4.21
C VAL A 66 2.49 5.29 4.81
N TRP A 67 2.22 6.51 5.29
CA TRP A 67 0.97 6.85 5.93
C TRP A 67 0.40 8.19 5.43
N VAL A 68 -0.92 8.33 5.53
CA VAL A 68 -1.67 9.54 5.22
C VAL A 68 -2.78 9.72 6.26
N VAL A 69 -2.97 10.94 6.77
CA VAL A 69 -4.12 11.32 7.60
C VAL A 69 -5.18 11.95 6.70
N LEU A 70 -6.28 11.22 6.50
CA LEU A 70 -7.46 11.71 5.79
C LEU A 70 -8.49 12.30 6.78
N PRO A 71 -9.45 13.10 6.32
CA PRO A 71 -10.62 13.48 7.13
C PRO A 71 -11.40 12.27 7.68
N THR A 72 -11.34 11.14 6.98
CA THR A 72 -11.98 9.88 7.38
C THR A 72 -11.13 9.02 8.32
N GLY A 73 -9.92 9.46 8.68
CA GLY A 73 -8.96 8.76 9.54
C GLY A 73 -7.65 8.41 8.84
N GLN A 74 -6.71 7.85 9.60
CA GLN A 74 -5.39 7.48 9.10
C GLN A 74 -5.47 6.24 8.19
N VAL A 75 -4.58 6.18 7.20
CA VAL A 75 -4.38 5.00 6.35
C VAL A 75 -2.90 4.76 6.15
N SER A 76 -2.49 3.49 6.06
CA SER A 76 -1.08 3.12 5.94
C SER A 76 -0.82 1.87 5.10
N TRP A 77 0.40 1.76 4.59
CA TRP A 77 0.90 0.61 3.86
C TRP A 77 2.37 0.37 4.17
N HIS A 78 2.72 -0.88 4.49
CA HIS A 78 4.09 -1.36 4.36
C HIS A 78 4.53 -1.33 2.91
N ILE A 79 5.67 -0.71 2.65
CA ILE A 79 6.32 -0.56 1.36
C ILE A 79 7.53 -1.49 1.32
N THR A 80 7.71 -2.17 0.19
CA THR A 80 8.87 -3.04 -0.01
C THR A 80 10.17 -2.22 -0.03
N PRO A 81 11.28 -2.76 0.50
CA PRO A 81 12.55 -2.03 0.57
C PRO A 81 13.13 -1.58 -0.78
N ASP A 82 12.72 -2.19 -1.91
CA ASP A 82 13.17 -1.78 -3.25
C ASP A 82 12.72 -0.37 -3.65
N LEU A 83 11.75 0.22 -2.93
CA LEU A 83 11.27 1.58 -3.16
C LEU A 83 11.88 2.63 -2.22
N ARG A 84 12.98 2.28 -1.52
CA ARG A 84 13.65 3.19 -0.57
C ARG A 84 14.08 4.50 -1.23
N ASP A 85 14.73 4.44 -2.38
CA ASP A 85 15.22 5.63 -3.09
C ASP A 85 14.04 6.54 -3.48
N GLU A 86 12.92 5.97 -3.93
CA GLU A 86 11.71 6.72 -4.24
C GLU A 86 11.04 7.33 -2.99
N LEU A 87 11.06 6.63 -1.85
CA LEU A 87 10.58 7.15 -0.57
C LEU A 87 11.38 8.38 -0.13
N GLU A 88 12.71 8.28 -0.12
CA GLU A 88 13.60 9.39 0.27
C GLU A 88 13.46 10.59 -0.68
N ALA A 89 13.25 10.34 -1.98
CA ALA A 89 13.03 11.39 -2.97
C ALA A 89 11.61 12.01 -2.93
N SER A 90 10.65 11.39 -2.21
CA SER A 90 9.22 11.72 -2.28
C SER A 90 8.83 13.07 -1.67
N ARG A 91 9.70 13.65 -0.83
CA ARG A 91 9.46 14.84 0.02
C ARG A 91 8.36 14.65 1.07
N LEU A 92 7.89 13.43 1.31
CA LEU A 92 7.06 13.10 2.46
C LEU A 92 7.84 13.35 3.76
N HIS A 93 7.12 13.53 4.87
CA HIS A 93 7.75 13.66 6.17
C HIS A 93 8.36 12.32 6.61
N GLU A 94 9.65 12.31 6.93
CA GLU A 94 10.34 11.14 7.49
C GLU A 94 10.12 11.08 9.01
N GLN A 95 8.92 10.69 9.41
CA GLN A 95 8.51 10.54 10.80
C GLN A 95 7.20 9.75 10.89
N GLU A 96 6.92 9.26 12.10
CA GLU A 96 5.61 8.74 12.45
C GLU A 96 4.51 9.83 12.37
N PRO A 97 3.23 9.42 12.22
CA PRO A 97 2.11 10.35 12.25
C PRO A 97 2.08 11.19 13.52
N VAL A 98 1.70 12.46 13.39
CA VAL A 98 1.50 13.34 14.56
C VAL A 98 0.34 12.79 15.39
N GLY A 99 0.63 12.31 16.60
CA GLY A 99 -0.33 11.62 17.47
C GLY A 99 -0.27 10.09 17.41
N GLY A 100 0.64 9.54 16.61
CA GLY A 100 0.91 8.10 16.51
C GLY A 100 -0.06 7.33 15.62
N TYR A 101 0.09 6.01 15.64
CA TYR A 101 -0.76 5.09 14.89
C TYR A 101 -2.17 5.00 15.51
N ASP A 102 -3.21 5.14 14.68
CA ASP A 102 -4.60 5.21 15.16
C ASP A 102 -5.34 3.86 15.26
N GLY A 103 -4.64 2.75 14.94
CA GLY A 103 -5.16 1.39 15.18
C GLY A 103 -6.19 0.90 14.16
N HIS A 104 -5.85 0.85 12.87
CA HIS A 104 -6.72 0.29 11.84
C HIS A 104 -6.30 -1.09 11.32
N ASP A 105 -7.28 -1.87 10.86
CA ASP A 105 -7.01 -3.07 10.07
C ASP A 105 -7.18 -2.76 8.57
N ARG A 106 -7.01 -3.79 7.74
CA ARG A 106 -7.18 -3.68 6.28
C ARG A 106 -8.59 -3.25 5.88
N ASP A 107 -9.61 -3.73 6.56
CA ASP A 107 -11.00 -3.48 6.18
C ASP A 107 -11.42 -2.06 6.55
N LEU A 108 -11.05 -1.59 7.74
CA LEU A 108 -11.22 -0.21 8.17
C LEU A 108 -10.45 0.74 7.26
N LYS A 109 -9.18 0.43 6.93
CA LYS A 109 -8.40 1.20 5.95
C LYS A 109 -9.14 1.37 4.63
N ASN A 110 -9.61 0.27 4.05
CA ASN A 110 -10.31 0.29 2.76
C ASN A 110 -11.61 1.09 2.84
N GLN A 111 -12.36 0.97 3.93
CA GLN A 111 -13.55 1.80 4.15
C GLN A 111 -13.22 3.29 4.23
N ARG A 112 -12.13 3.68 4.90
CA ARG A 112 -11.67 5.07 4.99
C ARG A 112 -11.32 5.63 3.61
N ILE A 113 -10.60 4.88 2.80
CA ILE A 113 -10.23 5.29 1.42
C ILE A 113 -11.48 5.51 0.57
N VAL A 114 -12.43 4.56 0.60
CA VAL A 114 -13.67 4.66 -0.18
C VAL A 114 -14.51 5.85 0.28
N ARG A 115 -14.69 6.04 1.60
CA ARG A 115 -15.40 7.22 2.13
C ARG A 115 -14.72 8.51 1.69
N HIS A 116 -13.41 8.63 1.86
CA HIS A 116 -12.68 9.81 1.42
C HIS A 116 -12.88 10.10 -0.08
N ALA A 117 -12.78 9.08 -0.93
CA ALA A 117 -12.93 9.24 -2.37
C ALA A 117 -14.36 9.60 -2.83
N LEU A 118 -15.38 9.16 -2.08
CA LEU A 118 -16.78 9.38 -2.44
C LEU A 118 -17.40 10.61 -1.76
N ASP A 119 -16.93 10.95 -0.56
CA ASP A 119 -17.36 12.11 0.23
C ASP A 119 -16.65 13.39 -0.26
N ASP A 120 -15.48 13.27 -0.91
CA ASP A 120 -14.85 14.35 -1.69
C ASP A 120 -15.59 14.60 -3.03
N LYS A 121 -16.92 14.41 -3.06
CA LYS A 121 -17.76 15.08 -4.06
C LYS A 121 -17.73 16.56 -3.71
N PRO A 122 -17.01 17.39 -4.47
CA PRO A 122 -17.18 18.81 -4.29
C PRO A 122 -18.60 19.12 -4.78
N ASP A 123 -19.32 19.97 -4.06
CA ASP A 123 -20.45 20.73 -4.60
C ASP A 123 -19.95 21.59 -5.79
N ARG A 124 -19.65 20.95 -6.93
CA ARG A 124 -19.28 21.58 -8.20
C ARG A 124 -20.53 22.06 -8.95
N LEU A 125 -21.46 22.68 -8.23
CA LEU A 125 -22.53 23.50 -8.82
C LEU A 125 -22.67 24.89 -8.18
N SER A 126 -21.76 25.29 -7.29
CA SER A 126 -21.75 26.65 -6.73
C SER A 126 -20.48 27.39 -7.12
N SER A 127 -20.26 27.60 -8.42
CA SER A 127 -19.49 28.77 -8.85
C SER A 127 -20.42 29.99 -8.78
N PRO A 128 -20.17 31.02 -7.95
CA PRO A 128 -20.82 32.30 -8.16
C PRO A 128 -20.35 32.85 -9.51
N ALA A 129 -21.29 33.19 -10.38
CA ALA A 129 -21.03 33.86 -11.63
C ALA A 129 -20.14 35.08 -11.39
N VAL A 130 -19.00 35.15 -12.08
CA VAL A 130 -18.22 36.38 -12.17
C VAL A 130 -19.01 37.36 -13.03
N PRO A 131 -19.48 38.51 -12.51
CA PRO A 131 -20.08 39.54 -13.34
C PRO A 131 -18.99 40.21 -14.18
N ARG A 132 -19.25 40.37 -15.47
CA ARG A 132 -18.53 41.32 -16.33
C ARG A 132 -19.09 42.71 -16.17
#